data_AF-A0A1W9UQ43-F1
#
_entry.id   AF-A0A1W9UQ43-F1
#
_cell.length_a   1.000
_cell.length_b   1.000
_cell.length_c   1.000
_cell.angle_alpha   90.00
_cell.angle_beta   90.00
_cell.angle_gamma   90.00
#
_symmetry.space_group_name_H-M   'P 1'
#
loop_
_entity.id
_entity.type
_entity.pdbx_description
1 polymer ?
#
loop_
_entity_poly.entity_id
_entity_poly.type
_entity_poly.pdbx_seq_one_letter_code
_entity_poly.pdbx_strand_id
1 'polypeptide(L)'
;MNTRSIRPSAFITIALAMTLTLTACGDSLPPDATEIVFGAFNSGENPQIDSAQQAEPLPEDLAAGADQVWCVNLTFTCWSCAHGEYQTCADSRLVRRIGDEWQVSLVLTGQDKELWKARGCKLIENRVQ
;
A
#
# COMPACT_ATOMS: atom_id res chain seq x y z
N MET A 1 60.07 -29.90 31.06
CA MET A 1 59.14 -29.91 29.92
C MET A 1 57.73 -30.08 30.47
N ASN A 2 56.91 -29.03 30.42
CA ASN A 2 55.48 -29.09 30.75
C ASN A 2 54.76 -28.07 29.86
N THR A 3 54.05 -28.57 28.86
CA THR A 3 53.21 -27.83 27.91
C THR A 3 51.78 -27.79 28.43
N ARG A 4 51.23 -26.59 28.68
CA ARG A 4 49.79 -26.30 28.74
C ARG A 4 49.61 -24.87 28.24
N SER A 5 48.94 -24.59 27.13
CA SER A 5 47.57 -24.90 26.70
C SER A 5 46.91 -23.53 26.51
N ILE A 6 46.93 -23.06 25.26
CA ILE A 6 46.32 -21.82 24.81
C ILE A 6 44.80 -22.06 24.80
N ARG A 7 44.05 -21.29 25.59
CA ARG A 7 42.58 -21.25 25.51
C ARG A 7 42.19 -20.28 24.38
N PRO A 8 41.40 -20.68 23.38
CA PRO A 8 40.81 -19.73 22.48
C PRO A 8 39.60 -19.09 23.16
N SER A 9 39.63 -17.75 23.26
CA SER A 9 38.49 -16.92 23.61
C SER A 9 37.40 -17.11 22.56
N ALA A 10 36.26 -17.68 22.97
CA ALA A 10 35.07 -17.75 22.14
C ALA A 10 34.45 -16.35 22.04
N PHE A 11 34.69 -15.67 20.93
CA PHE A 11 33.88 -14.53 20.51
C PHE A 11 32.47 -15.04 20.18
N ILE A 12 31.49 -14.66 20.99
CA ILE A 12 30.09 -14.93 20.72
C ILE A 12 29.64 -13.96 19.63
N THR A 13 29.55 -14.45 18.39
CA THR A 13 28.94 -13.71 17.28
C THR A 13 27.43 -13.68 17.51
N ILE A 14 26.89 -12.52 17.89
CA ILE A 14 25.44 -12.29 17.93
C ILE A 14 24.97 -12.17 16.47
N ALA A 15 24.48 -13.27 15.91
CA ALA A 15 23.73 -13.23 14.66
C ALA A 15 22.35 -12.62 14.94
N LEU A 16 22.21 -11.34 14.61
CA LEU A 16 20.92 -10.63 14.63
C LEU A 16 20.06 -11.21 13.50
N ALA A 17 19.20 -12.17 13.84
CA ALA A 17 18.20 -12.71 12.93
C ALA A 17 17.13 -11.64 12.68
N MET A 18 17.28 -10.85 11.62
CA MET A 18 16.15 -10.13 11.02
C MET A 18 15.34 -11.13 10.22
N THR A 19 14.32 -11.71 10.86
CA THR A 19 13.28 -12.48 10.19
C THR A 19 12.44 -11.51 9.37
N LEU A 20 12.83 -11.28 8.12
CA LEU A 20 11.99 -10.69 7.09
C LEU A 20 10.82 -11.65 6.84
N THR A 21 9.71 -11.45 7.53
CA THR A 21 8.44 -12.08 7.17
C THR A 21 7.93 -11.38 5.91
N LEU A 22 8.38 -11.87 4.75
CA LEU A 22 7.69 -11.69 3.47
C LEU A 22 6.39 -12.51 3.50
N THR A 23 5.45 -12.09 4.34
CA THR A 23 4.05 -12.50 4.18
C THR A 23 3.42 -11.50 3.24
N ALA A 24 3.66 -11.70 1.94
CA ALA A 24 2.71 -11.27 0.92
C ALA A 24 1.50 -12.23 1.00
N CYS A 25 0.80 -12.21 2.13
CA CYS A 25 -0.59 -12.63 2.17
C CYS A 25 -1.33 -11.53 1.43
N GLY A 26 -2.21 -11.89 0.49
CA GLY A 26 -3.06 -10.92 -0.18
C GLY A 26 -3.99 -10.32 0.87
N ASP A 27 -3.53 -9.28 1.54
CA ASP A 27 -4.28 -8.66 2.60
C ASP A 27 -5.50 -7.99 1.97
N SER A 28 -6.68 -8.40 2.41
CA SER A 28 -7.92 -7.74 2.04
C SER A 28 -7.98 -6.43 2.80
N LEU A 29 -8.29 -5.34 2.10
CA LEU A 29 -8.54 -4.04 2.74
C LEU A 29 -9.56 -4.21 3.87
N PRO A 30 -9.33 -3.65 5.08
CA PRO A 30 -10.28 -3.75 6.18
C PRO A 30 -11.69 -3.29 5.78
N PRO A 31 -12.78 -3.90 6.33
CA PRO A 31 -14.14 -3.58 5.91
C PRO A 31 -14.53 -2.11 6.10
N ASP A 32 -14.10 -1.51 7.21
CA ASP A 32 -14.31 -0.10 7.53
C ASP A 32 -13.54 0.83 6.57
N ALA A 33 -12.30 0.50 6.23
CA ALA A 33 -11.54 1.20 5.19
C ALA A 33 -12.22 1.09 3.82
N THR A 34 -12.78 -0.09 3.50
CA THR A 34 -13.49 -0.37 2.25
C THR A 34 -14.74 0.50 2.10
N GLU A 35 -15.51 0.67 3.18
CA GLU A 35 -16.68 1.55 3.20
C GLU A 35 -16.30 3.00 2.88
N ILE A 36 -15.23 3.52 3.49
CA ILE A 36 -14.75 4.88 3.24
C ILE A 36 -14.24 5.05 1.81
N VAL A 37 -13.54 4.04 1.26
CA VAL A 37 -13.08 4.06 -0.14
C VAL A 37 -14.26 4.14 -1.11
N PHE A 38 -15.30 3.33 -0.91
CA PHE A 38 -16.46 3.34 -1.80
C PHE A 38 -17.41 4.51 -1.57
N GLY A 39 -17.44 5.10 -0.37
CA GLY A 39 -18.32 6.22 -0.02
C GLY A 39 -18.13 7.49 -0.87
N ALA A 40 -17.01 7.61 -1.60
CA ALA A 40 -16.76 8.73 -2.51
C ALA A 40 -17.38 8.55 -3.92
N PHE A 41 -17.96 7.39 -4.23
CA PHE A 41 -18.58 7.11 -5.52
C PHE A 41 -20.10 7.19 -5.48
N ASN A 42 -20.69 7.57 -6.59
CA ASN A 42 -22.14 7.56 -6.80
C ASN A 42 -22.62 6.16 -7.21
N SER A 43 -23.91 5.88 -7.00
CA SER A 43 -24.51 4.57 -7.27
C SER A 43 -24.41 4.10 -8.73
N GLY A 44 -24.22 5.02 -9.68
CA GLY A 44 -24.06 4.69 -11.11
C GLY A 44 -22.64 4.32 -11.53
N GLU A 45 -21.63 4.56 -10.69
CA GLU A 45 -20.22 4.35 -11.04
C GLU A 45 -19.77 2.90 -10.79
N ASN A 46 -20.51 2.13 -9.98
CA ASN A 46 -20.22 0.70 -9.70
C ASN A 46 -18.72 0.41 -9.43
N PRO A 47 -18.12 1.04 -8.41
CA PRO A 47 -16.70 0.88 -8.13
C PRO A 47 -16.37 -0.55 -7.67
N GLN A 48 -15.19 -1.02 -8.04
CA GLN A 48 -14.62 -2.32 -7.68
C GLN A 48 -13.16 -2.15 -7.28
N ILE A 49 -12.71 -2.82 -6.22
CA ILE A 49 -11.28 -2.89 -5.88
C ILE A 49 -10.62 -3.90 -6.83
N ASP A 50 -9.74 -3.43 -7.71
CA ASP A 50 -8.93 -4.29 -8.58
C ASP A 50 -7.78 -4.92 -7.77
N SER A 51 -7.14 -4.11 -6.91
CA SER A 51 -6.14 -4.60 -5.96
C SER A 51 -6.08 -3.74 -4.70
N ALA A 52 -5.80 -4.39 -3.57
CA ALA A 52 -5.44 -3.73 -2.32
C ALA A 52 -4.14 -4.36 -1.81
N GLN A 53 -3.17 -3.52 -1.48
CA GLN A 53 -1.87 -3.94 -0.99
C GLN A 53 -1.54 -3.13 0.26
N GLN A 54 -1.28 -3.80 1.38
CA GLN A 54 -0.68 -3.15 2.53
C GLN A 54 0.77 -2.78 2.21
N ALA A 55 1.15 -1.55 2.52
CA ALA A 55 2.48 -1.01 2.26
C ALA A 55 3.11 -0.51 3.56
N GLU A 56 4.44 -0.55 3.61
CA GLU A 56 5.18 0.06 4.71
C GLU A 56 4.93 1.59 4.71
N PRO A 57 4.58 2.20 5.86
CA PRO A 57 4.43 3.64 5.96
C PRO A 57 5.74 4.36 5.63
N LEU A 58 5.66 5.43 4.83
CA LEU A 58 6.81 6.31 4.58
C LEU A 58 6.98 7.32 5.73
N PRO A 59 8.13 8.02 5.81
CA PRO A 59 8.36 9.03 6.85
C PRO A 59 7.26 10.09 6.93
N GLU A 60 6.67 10.51 5.81
CA GLU A 60 5.56 11.46 5.83
C GLU A 60 4.24 10.87 6.38
N ASP A 61 4.01 9.57 6.20
CA ASP A 61 2.86 8.88 6.77
C ASP A 61 3.00 8.82 8.30
N LEU A 62 4.18 8.40 8.77
CA LEU A 62 4.51 8.35 10.19
C LEU A 62 4.44 9.74 10.84
N ALA A 63 4.90 10.79 10.16
CA ALA A 63 4.80 12.17 10.63
C ALA A 63 3.33 12.65 10.74
N ALA A 64 2.45 12.11 9.90
CA ALA A 64 1.00 12.32 9.98
C ALA A 64 0.30 11.41 11.00
N GLY A 65 1.03 10.54 11.70
CA GLY A 65 0.49 9.59 12.65
C GLY A 65 -0.17 8.37 12.01
N ALA A 66 0.17 8.07 10.74
CA ALA A 66 -0.36 6.91 10.04
C ALA A 66 0.45 5.64 10.37
N ASP A 67 -0.17 4.68 11.02
CA ASP A 67 0.45 3.42 11.43
C ASP A 67 0.18 2.27 10.45
N GLN A 68 -0.86 2.40 9.61
CA GLN A 68 -1.14 1.50 8.50
C GLN A 68 -1.38 2.27 7.21
N VAL A 69 -0.80 1.78 6.13
CA VAL A 69 -0.92 2.38 4.79
C VAL A 69 -1.28 1.30 3.79
N TRP A 70 -2.23 1.62 2.92
CA TRP A 70 -2.75 0.74 1.90
C TRP A 70 -2.77 1.44 0.55
N CYS A 71 -2.21 0.77 -0.44
CA CYS A 71 -2.33 1.13 -1.84
C CYS A 71 -3.53 0.40 -2.43
N VAL A 72 -4.60 1.14 -2.74
CA VAL A 72 -5.84 0.60 -3.27
C VAL A 72 -6.04 1.07 -4.70
N ASN A 73 -6.12 0.13 -5.63
CA ASN A 73 -6.46 0.36 -7.02
C ASN A 73 -7.92 -0.01 -7.26
N LEU A 74 -8.64 0.87 -7.95
CA LEU A 74 -10.07 0.79 -8.17
C LEU A 74 -10.37 0.87 -9.67
N THR A 75 -11.40 0.14 -10.08
CA THR A 75 -12.02 0.34 -11.39
C THR A 75 -13.48 0.75 -11.21
N PHE A 76 -14.00 1.57 -12.10
CA PHE A 76 -15.38 2.06 -12.02
C PHE A 76 -15.86 2.51 -13.41
N THR A 77 -17.17 2.54 -13.59
CA THR A 77 -17.82 3.06 -14.79
C THR A 77 -17.81 4.58 -14.79
N CYS A 78 -17.28 5.18 -15.86
CA CYS A 78 -17.17 6.63 -16.01
C CYS A 78 -17.56 7.05 -17.44
N TRP A 79 -18.07 8.27 -17.59
CA TRP A 79 -18.29 8.84 -18.92
C TRP A 79 -16.99 9.41 -19.50
N SER A 80 -16.61 9.00 -20.70
CA SER A 80 -15.49 9.58 -21.43
C SER A 80 -15.93 10.70 -22.35
N CYS A 81 -15.55 11.94 -22.05
CA CYS A 81 -15.78 13.06 -22.98
C CYS A 81 -15.01 12.89 -24.31
N ALA A 82 -13.88 12.18 -24.29
CA ALA A 82 -13.05 11.96 -25.47
C ALA A 82 -13.65 10.92 -26.44
N HIS A 83 -14.36 9.92 -25.90
CA HIS A 83 -14.96 8.83 -26.68
C HIS A 83 -16.48 8.96 -26.85
N GLY A 84 -17.14 9.83 -26.06
CA GLY A 84 -18.59 10.02 -26.12
C GLY A 84 -19.38 8.79 -25.67
N GLU A 85 -18.80 7.98 -24.79
CA GLU A 85 -19.39 6.74 -24.27
C GLU A 85 -18.92 6.45 -22.84
N TYR A 86 -19.61 5.54 -22.16
CA TYR A 86 -19.18 5.01 -20.87
C TYR A 86 -18.04 4.00 -21.04
N GLN A 87 -17.04 4.07 -20.18
CA GLN A 87 -15.89 3.17 -20.17
C GLN A 87 -15.52 2.74 -18.75
N THR A 88 -14.55 1.82 -18.63
CA THR A 88 -13.95 1.46 -17.34
C THR A 88 -12.78 2.39 -17.05
N CYS A 89 -12.98 3.31 -16.11
CA CYS A 89 -11.91 4.12 -15.53
C CYS A 89 -11.17 3.35 -14.43
N ALA A 90 -9.93 3.76 -14.22
CA ALA A 90 -9.06 3.33 -13.14
C ALA A 90 -8.77 4.52 -12.21
N ASP A 91 -8.72 4.26 -10.91
CA ASP A 91 -8.32 5.21 -9.87
C ASP A 91 -7.37 4.52 -8.88
N SER A 92 -6.46 5.28 -8.28
CA SER A 92 -5.52 4.79 -7.28
C SER A 92 -5.64 5.67 -6.04
N ARG A 93 -5.82 5.02 -4.89
CA ARG A 93 -6.06 5.68 -3.61
C ARG A 93 -5.12 5.19 -2.54
N LEU A 94 -4.50 6.14 -1.86
CA LEU A 94 -3.72 5.89 -0.66
C LEU A 94 -4.66 5.94 0.54
N VAL A 95 -4.82 4.81 1.22
CA VAL A 95 -5.68 4.69 2.40
C VAL A 95 -4.79 4.55 3.63
N ARG A 96 -5.00 5.41 4.63
CA ARG A 96 -4.13 5.56 5.79
C ARG A 96 -4.96 5.45 7.06
N ARG A 97 -4.50 4.67 8.03
CA ARG A 97 -5.06 4.63 9.38
C ARG A 97 -4.36 5.69 10.21
N ILE A 98 -5.06 6.73 10.65
CA ILE A 98 -4.51 7.79 11.51
C ILE A 98 -5.30 7.78 12.81
N GLY A 99 -4.68 7.30 13.89
CA GLY A 99 -5.39 7.05 15.15
C GLY A 99 -6.57 6.09 14.92
N ASP A 100 -7.79 6.57 15.23
CA ASP A 100 -9.01 5.78 15.08
C ASP A 100 -9.78 5.98 13.77
N GLU A 101 -9.19 6.70 12.80
CA GLU A 101 -9.87 7.08 11.56
C GLU A 101 -9.13 6.57 10.31
N TRP A 102 -9.89 6.33 9.24
CA TRP A 102 -9.36 6.04 7.91
C TRP A 102 -9.39 7.28 7.04
N GLN A 103 -8.23 7.70 6.55
CA GLN A 103 -8.09 8.78 5.59
C GLN A 103 -7.81 8.22 4.20
N VAL A 104 -8.50 8.77 3.19
CA VAL A 104 -8.31 8.39 1.78
C VAL A 104 -7.77 9.57 1.00
N SER A 105 -6.79 9.34 0.15
CA SER A 105 -6.22 10.35 -0.74
C SER A 105 -6.08 9.82 -2.16
N LEU A 106 -6.38 10.67 -3.14
CA LEU A 106 -6.25 10.34 -4.56
C LEU A 106 -4.79 10.44 -4.99
N VAL A 107 -4.35 9.54 -5.87
CA VAL A 107 -3.01 9.53 -6.45
C VAL A 107 -3.07 10.15 -7.84
N LEU A 108 -2.97 11.48 -7.91
CA LEU A 108 -3.23 12.22 -9.14
C LEU A 108 -1.97 12.90 -9.69
N THR A 109 -1.22 13.55 -8.81
CA THR A 109 -0.08 14.38 -9.19
C THR A 109 1.16 13.55 -9.48
N GLY A 110 2.16 14.17 -10.12
CA GLY A 110 3.46 13.52 -10.31
C GLY A 110 4.11 13.12 -8.99
N GLN A 111 3.98 13.96 -7.95
CA GLN A 111 4.50 13.67 -6.62
C GLN A 111 3.81 12.46 -5.99
N ASP A 112 2.48 12.38 -6.07
CA ASP A 112 1.72 11.25 -5.52
C ASP A 112 2.16 9.93 -6.16
N LYS A 113 2.40 9.94 -7.47
CA LYS A 113 2.82 8.75 -8.23
C LYS A 113 4.24 8.30 -7.86
N GLU A 114 5.14 9.23 -7.57
CA GLU A 114 6.48 8.87 -7.10
C GLU A 114 6.45 8.28 -5.68
N LEU A 115 5.64 8.89 -4.80
CA LEU A 115 5.39 8.37 -3.45
C LEU A 115 4.71 6.99 -3.48
N TRP A 116 3.77 6.77 -4.40
CA TRP A 116 3.13 5.48 -4.63
C TRP A 116 4.13 4.40 -5.04
N LYS A 117 5.02 4.70 -6.01
CA LYS A 117 6.07 3.78 -6.44
C LYS A 117 7.09 3.49 -5.34
N ALA A 118 7.43 4.49 -4.53
CA ALA A 118 8.36 4.32 -3.40
C ALA A 118 7.83 3.32 -2.36
N ARG A 119 6.51 3.19 -2.22
CA ARG A 119 5.83 2.17 -1.42
C ARG A 119 5.82 0.77 -2.09
N GLY A 120 6.39 0.64 -3.28
CA GLY A 120 6.37 -0.60 -4.07
C GLY A 120 5.03 -0.88 -4.75
N CYS A 121 4.14 0.10 -4.80
CA CYS A 121 2.78 -0.07 -5.32
C CYS A 121 2.74 0.09 -6.84
N LYS A 122 1.91 -0.71 -7.51
CA LYS A 122 1.70 -0.66 -8.96
C LYS A 122 0.49 0.21 -9.28
N LEU A 123 0.61 1.08 -10.27
CA LEU A 123 -0.55 1.79 -10.82
C LEU A 123 -1.27 0.89 -11.81
N ILE A 124 -2.58 1.06 -11.90
CA ILE A 124 -3.40 0.48 -12.96
C ILE A 124 -3.75 1.55 -13.99
N GLU A 125 -4.01 1.12 -15.22
CA GLU A 125 -4.40 2.00 -16.32
C GLU A 125 -5.88 1.85 -16.64
N ASN A 126 -6.47 2.91 -17.19
CA ASN A 126 -7.83 2.86 -17.74
C ASN A 126 -7.92 1.75 -18.80
N ARG A 127 -9.03 1.02 -18.82
CA ARG A 127 -9.27 -0.02 -19.84
C ARG A 127 -10.40 0.44 -20.75
N VAL A 128 -10.11 0.53 -22.04
CA VAL A 128 -11.17 0.58 -23.06
C VAL A 128 -11.70 -0.84 -23.19
N GLN A 129 -13.01 -1.01 -23.01
CA GLN A 129 -13.67 -2.30 -23.23
C GLN A 129 -13.92 -2.54 -24.71
#